data_AF-A0A1X7KU96-F1
#
_entry.id   AF-A0A1X7KU96-F1
#
_cell.length_a   1.000
_cell.length_b   1.000
_cell.length_c   1.000
_cell.angle_alpha   90.00
_cell.angle_beta   90.00
_cell.angle_gamma   90.00
#
_symmetry.space_group_name_H-M   'P 1'
#
loop_
_entity.id
_entity.type
_entity.pdbx_description
1 polymer ?
#
loop_
_entity_poly.entity_id
_entity_poly.type
_entity_poly.pdbx_seq_one_letter_code
_entity_poly.pdbx_strand_id
1 'polypeptide(L)' 'MTNQIALVLGLLIIGLFAVDALFLHWGLPVFLGKQLVSLIEYLSFWR' A
#
# COMPACT_ATOMS: atom_id res chain seq x y z
N MET A 1 21.58 -1.00 1.85
CA MET A 1 20.47 -1.19 0.90
C MET A 1 21.04 -1.08 -0.50
N THR A 2 21.00 -2.13 -1.31
CA THR A 2 21.47 -2.07 -2.70
C THR A 2 20.33 -1.60 -3.60
N ASN A 3 20.63 -0.78 -4.61
CA ASN A 3 19.62 -0.27 -5.56
C ASN A 3 18.80 -1.39 -6.20
N GLN A 4 19.40 -2.56 -6.35
CA GLN A 4 18.74 -3.75 -6.89
C GLN A 4 17.58 -4.24 -5.99
N ILE A 5 17.75 -4.23 -4.67
CA ILE A 5 16.68 -4.63 -3.75
C ILE A 5 15.53 -3.62 -3.81
N ALA A 6 15.84 -2.31 -3.87
CA ALA A 6 14.82 -1.27 -3.99
C ALA A 6 13.98 -1.42 -5.27
N LEU A 7 14.63 -1.72 -6.41
CA LEU A 7 13.95 -1.95 -7.68
C LEU A 7 13.02 -3.17 -7.63
N VAL A 8 13.50 -4.29 -7.08
CA VAL A 8 12.69 -5.51 -6.96
C VAL A 8 11.47 -5.27 -6.06
N LEU A 9 11.66 -4.61 -4.92
CA LEU A 9 10.55 -4.27 -4.02
C LEU A 9 9.55 -3.32 -4.67
N GLY A 10 10.03 -2.29 -5.37
CA GLY A 10 9.16 -1.36 -6.12
C GLY A 10 8.32 -2.08 -7.17
N LEU A 11 8.91 -2.99 -7.95
CA LEU A 11 8.20 -3.80 -8.93
C LEU A 11 7.15 -4.72 -8.30
N LEU A 12 7.47 -5.36 -7.17
CA LEU A 12 6.51 -6.20 -6.45
C LEU A 12 5.30 -5.41 -5.96
N ILE A 13 5.53 -4.21 -5.41
CA ILE A 13 4.45 -3.33 -4.94
C ILE A 13 3.56 -2.91 -6.11
N ILE A 14 4.15 -2.42 -7.20
CA ILE A 14 3.39 -2.01 -8.40
C ILE A 14 2.62 -3.19 -9.00
N GLY A 15 3.27 -4.36 -9.11
CA GLY A 15 2.66 -5.58 -9.64
C GLY A 15 1.44 -6.03 -8.82
N LEU A 16 1.52 -5.97 -7.48
CA LEU A 16 0.39 -6.31 -6.61
C LEU A 16 -0.82 -5.42 -6.87
N PHE A 17 -0.63 -4.10 -6.96
CA PHE A 17 -1.71 -3.17 -7.25
C PHE A 17 -2.25 -3.31 -8.68
N ALA A 18 -1.39 -3.62 -9.66
CA ALA A 18 -1.83 -3.88 -11.02
C ALA A 18 -2.70 -5.15 -11.11
N VAL A 19 -2.31 -6.23 -10.42
CA VAL A 19 -3.10 -7.48 -10.37
C VAL A 19 -4.43 -7.24 -9.66
N ASP A 20 -4.43 -6.48 -8.57
CA ASP A 20 -5.66 -6.11 -7.87
C ASP A 20 -6.62 -5.30 -8.76
N ALA A 21 -6.10 -4.30 -9.48
CA ALA A 21 -6.92 -3.45 -10.33
C ALA A 21 -7.51 -4.19 -11.53
N LEU A 22 -6.76 -5.12 -12.12
CA LEU A 22 -7.12 -5.75 -13.39
C LEU A 22 -7.85 -7.09 -13.26
N PHE A 23 -7.61 -7.86 -12.19
CA PHE A 23 -8.10 -9.23 -12.08
C PHE A 23 -8.92 -9.49 -10.81
N LEU A 24 -8.42 -9.05 -9.66
CA LEU A 24 -8.98 -9.46 -8.37
C LEU A 24 -10.09 -8.53 -7.90
N HIS A 25 -10.00 -7.25 -8.24
CA HIS A 25 -10.93 -6.19 -7.86
C HIS A 25 -11.21 -6.14 -6.35
N TRP A 26 -10.21 -6.44 -5.51
CA TRP A 26 -10.38 -6.38 -4.05
C TRP A 26 -10.40 -4.95 -3.52
N GLY A 27 -9.94 -3.98 -4.32
CA GLY A 27 -9.92 -2.58 -3.93
C GLY A 27 -8.86 -2.32 -2.85
N LEU A 28 -7.71 -3.00 -2.95
CA LEU A 28 -6.59 -2.87 -2.01
C LEU A 28 -6.16 -1.42 -1.76
N PRO A 29 -6.10 -0.51 -2.77
CA PRO A 29 -5.75 0.89 -2.52
C PRO A 29 -6.72 1.56 -1.54
N VAL A 30 -8.02 1.30 -1.69
CA VAL A 30 -9.07 1.88 -0.83
C VAL A 30 -9.02 1.28 0.57
N PHE A 31 -8.81 -0.04 0.65
CA PHE A 31 -8.65 -0.72 1.93
C PHE A 31 -7.46 -0.16 2.74
N LEU A 32 -6.28 -0.08 2.11
CA LEU A 32 -5.08 0.46 2.74
C LEU A 32 -5.26 1.94 3.13
N GLY A 33 -5.90 2.73 2.27
CA GLY A 33 -6.20 4.14 2.56
C GLY A 33 -7.05 4.30 3.84
N LYS A 34 -8.09 3.48 4.02
CA LYS A 34 -8.92 3.50 5.25
C LYS A 34 -8.12 3.16 6.50
N GLN A 35 -7.22 2.16 6.42
CA GLN A 35 -6.36 1.79 7.54
C GLN A 35 -5.39 2.91 7.91
N LEU A 36 -4.80 3.57 6.90
CA LEU A 36 -3.92 4.72 7.13
C LEU A 36 -4.65 5.90 7.77
N VAL A 37 -5.88 6.20 7.34
CA VAL A 37 -6.70 7.24 7.98
C VAL A 37 -6.97 6.90 9.44
N SER A 38 -7.37 5.66 9.74
CA SER A 38 -7.58 5.22 11.13
C SER A 38 -6.31 5.32 11.98
N LEU A 39 -5.14 5.00 11.41
CA LEU A 39 -3.86 5.16 12.08
C LEU A 39 -3.54 6.64 12.34
N ILE A 40 -3.79 7.53 11.38
CA ILE A 40 -3.59 8.98 11.54
C ILE A 40 -4.53 9.54 12.61
N GLU A 41 -5.80 9.13 12.62
CA GLU A 41 -6.76 9.51 13.66
C GLU A 41 -6.29 9.06 15.04
N TYR A 42 -5.85 7.81 15.15
CA TYR A 42 -5.27 7.29 16.39
C TYR A 42 -4.07 8.14 16.84
N LEU A 43 -3.10 8.39 15.96
CA LEU A 43 -1.92 9.21 16.30
C LEU A 43 -2.30 10.64 16.66
N SER A 44 -3.29 11.21 15.97
CA SER A 44 -3.79 12.57 16.22
C SER A 44 -4.45 12.73 17.59
N PHE A 45 -5.05 11.66 18.13
CA PHE A 45 -5.63 11.65 19.46
C PHE A 45 -4.58 11.85 20.57
N TRP A 46 -3.34 11.42 20.36
CA TRP A 46 -2.25 11.52 21.36
C TRP A 46 -1.45 12.81 21.29
N ARG A 47 -1.81 13.73 20.39
CA ARG A 47 -1.22 15.07 20.32
C ARG A 47 -1.99 16.05 21.18
#